data_AF-A0A3N6GIM9-F1
#
_entry.id   AF-A0A3N6GIM9-F1
#
_cell.length_a   1.000
_cell.length_b   1.000
_cell.length_c   1.000
_cell.angle_alpha   90.00
_cell.angle_beta   90.00
_cell.angle_gamma   90.00
#
_symmetry.space_group_name_H-M   'P 1'
#
loop_
_entity.id
_entity.type
_entity.pdbx_description
1 polymer ?
#
loop_
_entity_poly.entity_id
_entity_poly.type
_entity_poly.pdbx_seq_one_letter_code
_entity_poly.pdbx_strand_id
1 'polypeptide(L)'
;MLADIDSAELAEWMAYEHVTGPLGPERGDMLHGILAATVANANRGKGKKADPKDFIPTWDQGARKQGGDWQQMLAQVQAMNRRLGGTDLRERSHA
;
A
#
# COMPACT_ATOMS: atom_id res chain seq x y z
N MET A 1 9.17 -20.63 -7.73
CA MET A 1 9.84 -19.36 -7.41
C MET A 1 9.84 -19.10 -5.91
N LEU A 2 8.73 -18.80 -5.21
CA LEU A 2 8.78 -18.64 -3.74
C LEU A 2 8.93 -19.97 -2.97
N ALA A 3 8.50 -21.09 -3.56
CA ALA A 3 8.62 -22.43 -2.98
C ALA A 3 10.06 -22.99 -2.99
N ASP A 4 10.98 -22.30 -3.68
CA ASP A 4 12.35 -22.76 -3.92
C ASP A 4 13.39 -21.92 -3.12
N ILE A 5 12.94 -20.88 -2.41
CA ILE A 5 13.79 -19.95 -1.65
C ILE A 5 13.58 -20.23 -0.16
N ASP A 6 14.67 -20.31 0.60
CA ASP A 6 14.56 -20.45 2.05
C ASP A 6 14.28 -19.10 2.75
N SER A 7 13.95 -19.16 4.04
CA SER A 7 13.62 -17.96 4.82
C SER A 7 14.81 -17.02 5.01
N ALA A 8 16.04 -17.56 5.03
CA ALA A 8 17.24 -16.75 5.23
C ALA A 8 17.52 -15.93 3.96
N GLU A 9 17.48 -16.57 2.79
CA GLU A 9 17.63 -15.92 1.51
C GLU A 9 16.51 -14.90 1.25
N LEU A 10 15.26 -15.20 1.64
CA LEU A 10 14.19 -14.19 1.55
C LEU A 10 14.47 -12.97 2.44
N ALA A 11 15.02 -13.17 3.64
CA ALA A 11 15.40 -12.07 4.53
C ALA A 11 16.58 -11.25 3.97
N GLU A 12 17.51 -11.90 3.27
CA GLU A 12 18.60 -11.22 2.55
C GLU A 12 18.07 -10.35 1.42
N TRP A 13 17.11 -10.84 0.63
CA TRP A 13 16.45 -10.03 -0.40
C TRP A 13 15.72 -8.82 0.19
N MET A 14 15.05 -8.98 1.34
CA MET A 14 14.44 -7.86 2.06
C MET A 14 15.47 -6.83 2.54
N ALA A 15 16.59 -7.29 3.10
CA ALA A 15 17.68 -6.41 3.53
C ALA A 15 18.28 -5.67 2.33
N TYR A 16 18.46 -6.36 1.19
CA TYR A 16 18.95 -5.78 -0.04
C TYR A 16 18.02 -4.70 -0.59
N GLU A 17 16.70 -4.95 -0.61
CA GLU A 17 15.70 -3.95 -1.01
C GLU A 17 15.73 -2.73 -0.07
N HIS A 18 15.87 -2.95 1.25
CA HIS A 18 15.95 -1.85 2.21
C HIS A 18 17.16 -0.94 1.98
N VAL A 19 18.30 -1.52 1.60
CA VAL A 19 19.54 -0.77 1.33
C VAL A 19 19.50 -0.10 -0.04
N THR A 20 19.02 -0.80 -1.06
CA THR A 20 19.14 -0.35 -2.45
C THR A 20 17.90 0.38 -2.98
N GLY A 21 16.82 0.40 -2.21
CA GLY A 21 15.51 0.89 -2.62
C GLY A 21 14.66 -0.22 -3.25
N PRO A 22 13.40 0.09 -3.62
CA PRO A 22 12.41 -0.89 -4.05
C PRO A 22 12.95 -1.78 -5.18
N LEU A 23 12.55 -3.04 -5.22
CA LEU A 23 12.83 -3.93 -6.33
C LEU A 23 11.65 -3.89 -7.32
N GLY A 24 11.91 -4.22 -8.58
CA GLY A 24 10.85 -4.31 -9.59
C GLY A 24 10.40 -2.97 -10.18
N PRO A 25 9.18 -2.93 -10.77
CA PRO A 25 8.65 -1.80 -11.52
C PRO A 25 8.63 -0.47 -10.74
N GLU A 26 8.40 -0.51 -9.43
CA GLU A 26 8.34 0.65 -8.54
C GLU A 26 9.66 1.43 -8.52
N ARG A 27 10.80 0.72 -8.64
CA ARG A 27 12.11 1.37 -8.84
C ARG A 27 12.15 2.12 -10.16
N GLY A 28 11.62 1.51 -11.21
CA GLY A 28 11.53 2.11 -12.53
C GLY A 28 10.79 3.44 -12.48
N ASP A 29 9.64 3.47 -11.82
CA ASP A 29 8.85 4.69 -11.64
C ASP A 29 9.62 5.76 -10.85
N MET A 30 10.30 5.37 -9.77
CA MET A 30 11.10 6.31 -8.97
C MET A 30 12.23 6.95 -9.79
N LEU A 31 12.97 6.14 -10.55
CA LEU A 31 14.07 6.62 -11.41
C LEU A 31 13.55 7.55 -12.52
N HIS A 32 12.42 7.20 -13.15
CA HIS A 32 11.80 8.03 -14.17
C HIS A 32 11.24 9.33 -13.57
N GLY A 33 10.68 9.29 -12.36
CA GLY A 33 10.23 10.49 -11.66
C GLY A 33 11.37 11.47 -11.36
N ILE A 34 12.54 10.95 -10.93
CA ILE A 34 13.75 11.77 -10.73
C ILE A 34 14.20 12.41 -12.05
N LEU A 35 14.24 11.63 -13.13
CA LEU A 35 14.63 12.14 -14.45
C LEU A 35 13.65 13.21 -14.95
N ALA A 36 12.34 12.95 -14.86
CA ALA A 36 11.30 13.89 -15.27
C ALA A 36 11.38 15.20 -14.47
N ALA A 37 11.55 15.13 -13.15
CA ALA A 37 11.74 16.32 -12.31
C ALA A 37 13.00 17.10 -12.68
N THR A 38 14.09 16.41 -13.05
CA THR A 38 15.32 17.05 -13.51
C THR A 38 15.06 17.82 -14.81
N VAL A 39 14.43 17.20 -15.81
CA VAL A 39 14.09 17.83 -17.08
C VAL A 39 13.13 19.01 -16.88
N ALA A 40 12.08 18.85 -16.08
CA ALA A 40 11.10 19.90 -15.80
C ALA A 40 11.74 21.10 -15.10
N ASN A 41 12.60 20.85 -14.10
CA ASN A 41 13.27 21.91 -13.36
C ASN A 41 14.35 22.62 -14.16
N ALA A 42 15.03 21.92 -15.07
CA ALA A 42 16.02 22.51 -15.97
C ALA A 42 15.39 23.50 -16.97
N ASN A 43 14.14 23.25 -17.39
CA ASN A 43 13.41 24.08 -18.34
C ASN A 43 12.44 25.07 -17.68
N ARG A 44 12.47 25.20 -16.35
CA ARG A 44 11.48 25.96 -15.59
C ARG A 44 11.82 27.46 -15.52
N GLY A 45 10.78 28.30 -15.56
CA GLY A 45 10.87 29.73 -15.26
C GLY A 45 10.90 30.05 -13.75
N LYS A 46 10.44 31.25 -13.36
CA LYS A 46 10.22 31.57 -11.95
C LYS A 46 8.98 30.83 -11.44
N GLY A 47 9.08 30.15 -10.30
CA GLY A 47 7.97 29.38 -9.73
C GLY A 47 8.42 28.20 -8.88
N LYS A 48 7.44 27.41 -8.40
CA LYS A 48 7.67 26.20 -7.60
C LYS A 48 8.49 25.19 -8.39
N LYS A 49 9.46 24.54 -7.72
CA LYS A 49 10.19 23.40 -8.30
C LYS A 49 9.29 22.17 -8.29
N ALA A 50 9.38 21.36 -9.35
CA ALA A 50 8.73 20.06 -9.38
C ALA A 50 9.56 19.06 -8.58
N ASP A 51 8.90 18.23 -7.77
CA ASP A 51 9.53 17.14 -7.03
C ASP A 51 9.38 15.83 -7.82
N PRO A 52 10.28 14.83 -7.68
CA PRO A 52 10.15 13.53 -8.36
C PRO A 52 8.78 12.86 -8.17
N LYS A 53 8.20 12.99 -6.97
CA LYS A 53 6.86 12.46 -6.63
C LYS A 53 5.71 13.05 -7.46
N ASP A 54 5.89 14.23 -8.06
CA ASP A 54 4.87 14.86 -8.89
C ASP A 54 4.70 14.12 -10.23
N PHE A 55 5.66 13.25 -10.58
CA PHE A 55 5.69 12.47 -11.82
C PHE A 55 5.50 10.96 -11.61
N ILE A 56 5.31 10.52 -10.36
CA ILE A 56 5.10 9.10 -10.04
C ILE A 56 3.61 8.90 -9.75
N PRO A 57 2.90 8.02 -10.49
CA PRO A 57 1.51 7.72 -10.19
C PRO A 57 1.38 7.09 -8.80
N THR A 58 0.33 7.45 -8.08
CA THR A 58 -0.03 6.75 -6.84
C THR A 58 -0.77 5.47 -7.21
N TRP A 59 -0.05 4.36 -7.29
CA TRP A 59 -0.61 3.03 -7.51
C TRP A 59 -1.28 2.51 -6.25
N ASP A 60 -2.35 1.74 -6.44
CA ASP A 60 -3.12 1.08 -5.38
C ASP A 60 -3.37 1.97 -4.15
N GLN A 61 -4.30 2.93 -4.28
CA GLN A 61 -4.95 3.53 -3.11
C GLN A 61 -5.91 2.51 -2.49
N GLY A 62 -5.38 1.33 -2.13
CA GLY A 62 -6.11 0.23 -1.53
C GLY A 62 -7.14 0.80 -0.58
N ALA A 63 -8.40 0.39 -0.78
CA ALA A 63 -9.61 1.07 -0.30
C ALA A 63 -9.27 1.92 0.92
N ARG A 64 -9.27 3.27 0.77
CA ARG A 64 -8.92 4.25 1.82
C ARG A 64 -9.12 3.56 3.15
N LYS A 65 -8.07 3.36 3.94
CA LYS A 65 -8.22 3.02 5.36
C LYS A 65 -9.01 4.18 5.95
N GLN A 66 -10.33 4.17 5.76
CA GLN A 66 -11.26 4.79 6.64
C GLN A 66 -10.84 4.14 7.95
N GLY A 67 -10.22 4.93 8.83
CA GLY A 67 -10.14 4.58 10.23
C GLY A 67 -11.57 4.49 10.73
N GLY A 68 -12.28 3.46 10.31
CA GLY A 68 -13.57 3.10 10.82
C GLY A 68 -13.28 2.63 12.22
N ASP A 69 -13.83 3.34 13.19
CA ASP A 69 -13.95 2.85 14.54
C ASP A 69 -14.36 1.35 14.48
N TRP A 70 -13.65 0.50 15.21
CA TRP A 70 -13.87 -0.95 15.17
C TRP A 70 -15.34 -1.29 15.49
N GLN A 71 -16.03 -0.42 16.23
CA GLN A 71 -17.46 -0.51 16.49
C GLN A 71 -18.31 -0.42 15.21
N GLN A 72 -17.95 0.48 14.28
CA GLN A 72 -18.61 0.62 12.99
C GLN A 72 -18.37 -0.61 12.11
N MET A 73 -17.14 -1.13 12.10
CA MET A 73 -16.82 -2.38 11.40
C MET A 73 -17.61 -3.56 11.99
N LEU A 74 -17.69 -3.65 13.32
CA LEU A 74 -18.45 -4.70 13.99
C LEU A 74 -19.95 -4.63 13.65
N ALA A 75 -20.54 -3.44 13.69
CA ALA A 75 -21.95 -3.24 13.32
C ALA A 75 -22.23 -3.64 11.87
N GLN A 76 -21.30 -3.34 10.95
CA GLN A 76 -21.43 -3.70 9.55
C GLN A 76 -21.37 -5.22 9.34
N VAL A 77 -20.45 -5.91 10.03
CA VAL A 77 -20.35 -7.38 10.01
C VAL A 77 -21.61 -8.03 10.58
N GLN A 78 -22.14 -7.52 11.70
CA GLN A 78 -23.39 -8.02 12.28
C GLN A 78 -24.57 -7.89 11.32
N ALA A 79 -24.70 -6.74 10.65
CA ALA A 79 -25.76 -6.51 9.66
C ALA A 79 -25.64 -7.46 8.45
N MET A 80 -24.41 -7.70 7.97
CA MET A 80 -24.16 -8.65 6.88
C MET A 80 -24.44 -10.10 7.29
N ASN A 81 -23.99 -10.52 8.48
CA ASN A 81 -24.22 -11.85 9.01
C ASN A 81 -25.73 -12.15 9.08
N ARG A 82 -26.53 -11.19 9.55
CA ARG A 82 -28.00 -11.30 9.59
C ARG A 82 -28.62 -11.40 8.19
N ARG A 83 -28.15 -10.60 7.23
CA ARG A 83 -28.65 -10.63 5.83
C ARG A 83 -28.35 -11.96 5.14
N LEU A 84 -27.23 -12.60 5.49
CA LEU A 84 -26.83 -13.91 4.96
C LEU A 84 -27.42 -15.08 5.76
N GLY A 85 -28.29 -14.81 6.74
CA GLY A 85 -28.97 -15.84 7.54
C GLY A 85 -28.09 -16.51 8.59
N GLY A 86 -26.89 -15.97 8.88
CA GLY A 86 -26.04 -16.48 9.94
C GLY A 86 -26.43 -15.97 11.33
N THR A 87 -25.90 -16.63 12.37
CA THR A 87 -26.26 -16.40 13.77
C THR A 87 -25.05 -15.89 14.55
N ASP A 88 -25.22 -14.86 15.40
CA ASP A 88 -24.17 -14.39 16.30
C ASP A 88 -24.10 -15.30 17.54
N LEU A 89 -22.99 -16.02 17.70
CA LEU A 89 -22.84 -17.01 18.77
C LEU A 89 -22.43 -16.38 20.10
N ARG A 90 -22.04 -15.09 20.12
CA ARG A 90 -21.68 -14.38 21.36
C ARG A 90 -22.89 -14.13 22.26
N GLU A 91 -24.09 -14.09 21.68
CA GLU A 91 -25.34 -13.98 22.43
C GLU A 91 -25.74 -15.32 23.10
N ARG A 92 -25.19 -16.46 22.63
CA ARG A 92 -25.49 -17.79 23.20
C ARG A 92 -24.62 -18.15 24.40
N SER A 93 -23.48 -17.49 24.61
CA SER A 93 -22.58 -17.78 25.74
C SER A 93 -23.00 -17.12 27.06
N HIS A 94 -24.10 -16.37 27.07
CA HIS A 94 -24.64 -15.68 28.26
C HIS A 94 -26.04 -16.17 28.66
N ALA A 95 -26.50 -17.31 28.13
CA ALA A 95 -27.75 -17.96 28.48
C ALA A 95 -27.49 -19.28 29.24
#